data_AF-A0A8S3EEZ1-F1
#
_entry.id   AF-A0A8S3EEZ1-F1
#
_cell.length_a   1.000
_cell.length_b   1.000
_cell.length_c   1.000
_cell.angle_alpha   90.00
_cell.angle_beta   90.00
_cell.angle_gamma   90.00
#
_symmetry.space_group_name_H-M   'P 1'
#
loop_
_entity.id
_entity.type
_entity.pdbx_description
1 polymer ?
#
loop_
_entity_poly.entity_id
_entity_poly.type
_entity_poly.pdbx_seq_one_letter_code
_entity_poly.pdbx_strand_id
1 'polypeptide(L)' 'RIPRVQNELVKSLGGIELGKSLNTDEAAAMGGVYQAAALSKGYRVKKFIVKDA' A
#
# COMPACT_ATOMS: atom_id res chain seq x y z
N ARG A 1 4.95 -13.33 -0.10
CA ARG A 1 4.11 -14.42 -0.68
C ARG A 1 4.26 -15.78 0.02
N ILE A 2 5.06 -15.90 1.09
CA ILE A 2 5.32 -17.18 1.77
C ILE A 2 4.06 -17.64 2.53
N PRO A 3 3.52 -18.84 2.28
CA PRO A 3 2.29 -19.32 2.93
C PRO A 3 2.37 -19.35 4.45
N ARG A 4 3.50 -19.80 5.01
CA ARG A 4 3.72 -19.83 6.46
C ARG A 4 3.57 -18.46 7.11
N VAL A 5 4.10 -17.42 6.48
CA VAL A 5 4.03 -16.04 6.99
C VAL A 5 2.60 -15.52 6.94
N GLN A 6 1.87 -15.81 5.86
CA GLN A 6 0.46 -15.42 5.74
C GLN A 6 -0.41 -16.09 6.81
N ASN A 7 -0.17 -17.37 7.09
CA ASN A 7 -0.90 -18.11 8.12
C ASN A 7 -0.66 -17.55 9.52
N GLU A 8 0.58 -17.22 9.87
CA GLU A 8 0.88 -16.60 11.18
C GLU A 8 0.27 -15.20 11.31
N LEU A 9 0.26 -14.40 10.23
CA LEU A 9 -0.41 -13.10 10.22
C LEU A 9 -1.91 -13.24 10.47
N VAL A 10 -2.60 -14.16 9.78
CA VAL A 10 -4.03 -14.41 10.00
C VAL A 10 -4.32 -14.81 11.45
N LYS A 11 -3.49 -15.68 12.04
CA LYS A 11 -3.64 -16.05 13.46
C LYS A 11 -3.48 -14.83 14.39
N SER A 12 -2.47 -14.00 14.17
CA SER A 12 -2.24 -12.80 15.00
C SER A 12 -3.35 -11.77 14.91
N LEU A 13 -4.07 -11.73 13.78
CA LEU A 13 -5.19 -10.83 13.53
C LEU A 13 -6.55 -11.43 13.95
N GLY A 14 -6.56 -12.53 14.71
CA GLY A 14 -7.80 -13.15 15.21
C GLY A 14 -8.60 -13.89 14.15
N GLY A 15 -7.94 -14.39 13.09
CA GLY A 15 -8.58 -15.15 12.02
C GLY A 15 -9.17 -14.31 10.88
N ILE A 16 -8.94 -12.99 10.89
CA ILE A 16 -9.36 -12.11 9.79
C ILE A 16 -8.57 -12.45 8.53
N GLU A 17 -9.28 -12.63 7.41
CA GLU A 17 -8.63 -12.89 6.12
C GLU A 17 -7.80 -11.68 5.64
N LEU A 18 -6.64 -11.96 5.06
CA LEU A 18 -5.79 -10.92 4.48
C LEU A 18 -6.43 -10.35 3.20
N GLY A 19 -6.53 -9.02 3.13
CA GLY A 19 -6.99 -8.32 1.93
C GLY A 19 -6.08 -8.55 0.72
N LYS A 20 -6.68 -8.73 -0.46
CA LYS A 20 -5.97 -9.01 -1.73
C LYS A 20 -6.34 -8.03 -2.86
N SER A 21 -6.85 -6.85 -2.50
CA SER A 21 -7.32 -5.84 -3.46
C SER A 21 -6.20 -4.99 -4.07
N LEU A 22 -4.98 -5.06 -3.53
CA LEU A 22 -3.82 -4.32 -4.01
C LEU A 22 -2.79 -5.26 -4.62
N ASN A 23 -2.17 -4.80 -5.71
CA ASN A 23 -1.01 -5.49 -6.29
C ASN A 23 0.18 -5.40 -5.31
N THR A 24 0.68 -6.54 -4.85
CA THR A 24 1.75 -6.59 -3.84
C THR A 24 3.11 -6.16 -4.35
N ASP A 25 3.34 -6.19 -5.65
CA ASP A 25 4.67 -5.96 -6.22
C ASP A 25 4.83 -4.49 -6.65
N GLU A 26 3.75 -3.85 -7.09
CA GLU A 26 3.79 -2.53 -7.73
C GLU A 26 3.21 -1.40 -6.88
N ALA A 27 2.37 -1.72 -5.88
CA ALA A 27 1.63 -0.69 -5.14
C ALA A 27 2.55 0.35 -4.48
N ALA A 28 3.71 -0.07 -3.97
CA ALA A 28 4.70 0.83 -3.38
C ALA A 28 5.28 1.80 -4.42
N ALA A 29 5.65 1.30 -5.60
CA ALA A 29 6.18 2.13 -6.69
C ALA A 29 5.13 3.12 -7.19
N MET A 30 3.89 2.66 -7.40
CA MET A 30 2.78 3.51 -7.86
C MET A 30 2.44 4.60 -6.86
N GLY A 31 2.43 4.27 -5.55
CA GLY A 31 2.26 5.27 -4.49
C GLY A 31 3.39 6.31 -4.47
N GLY A 32 4.63 5.86 -4.65
CA GLY A 32 5.80 6.75 -4.75
C GLY A 32 5.73 7.69 -5.96
N VAL A 33 5.36 7.18 -7.13
CA VAL A 33 5.17 7.99 -8.36
C VAL A 33 4.06 9.03 -8.16
N TYR A 34 2.95 8.63 -7.54
CA TYR A 34 1.86 9.55 -7.24
C TYR A 34 2.30 10.67 -6.29
N GLN A 35 3.04 10.32 -5.24
CA GLN A 35 3.57 11.28 -4.29
C GLN A 35 4.57 12.23 -4.95
N ALA A 36 5.45 11.73 -5.83
CA ALA A 36 6.37 12.56 -6.60
C ALA A 36 5.61 13.54 -7.51
N ALA A 37 4.54 13.09 -8.17
CA ALA A 37 3.69 13.95 -8.99
C ALA A 37 2.96 15.01 -8.15
N ALA A 38 2.52 14.67 -6.93
CA ALA A 38 1.88 15.60 -6.00
C ALA A 38 2.83 16.71 -5.51
N LEU A 39 4.13 16.40 -5.37
CA LEU A 39 5.17 17.35 -4.96
C LEU A 39 5.72 18.17 -6.13
N SER A 40 5.59 17.67 -7.36
CA SER A 40 6.05 18.35 -8.57
C SER A 40 5.10 19.47 -9.00
N LYS A 41 5.65 20.55 -9.53
CA LYS A 41 4.88 21.66 -10.12
C LYS A 41 4.35 21.33 -11.53
N GLY A 42 4.84 20.25 -12.16
CA GLY A 42 4.53 19.88 -13.54
C GLY A 42 3.25 19.07 -13.73
N TYR A 43 2.63 18.59 -12.64
CA TYR A 43 1.49 17.69 -12.71
C TYR A 43 0.37 18.15 -11.79
N ARG A 44 -0.89 17.93 -12.20
CA ARG A 44 -2.07 18.17 -11.38
C ARG A 44 -2.68 16.83 -10.99
N VAL A 45 -2.62 16.51 -9.71
CA VAL A 45 -3.21 15.29 -9.13
C VAL A 45 -4.32 15.63 -8.15
N LYS A 46 -5.17 14.65 -7.83
CA LYS A 46 -6.18 14.81 -6.79
C LYS A 46 -5.49 15.00 -5.44
N LYS A 47 -5.92 15.98 -4.64
CA LYS A 47 -5.29 16.20 -3.32
C LYS A 47 -5.55 14.99 -2.42
N PHE A 48 -4.47 14.38 -1.95
CA PHE A 48 -4.48 13.29 -0.98
C PHE A 48 -3.49 13.65 0.14
N ILE A 49 -3.98 13.73 1.38
CA ILE A 49 -3.16 14.15 2.52
C ILE A 49 -2.65 12.89 3.21
N VAL A 50 -1.34 12.70 3.17
CA VAL A 50 -0.65 11.62 3.88
C VAL A 50 0.03 12.19 5.12
N LYS A 51 -0.14 11.53 6.26
CA LYS A 51 0.59 11.81 7.50
C LYS A 51 1.38 10.56 7.85
N ASP A 52 2.68 10.70 8.04
CA ASP A 52 3.52 9.60 8.49
C ASP A 52 3.41 9.41 10.01
N ALA A 53 3.76 8.22 10.49
CA ALA A 53 3.60 7.79 11.88
C ALA A 53 4.63 8.40 12.85
#